data_AF-A0A967LQW2-F1
#
_entry.id   AF-A0A967LQW2-F1
#
_cell.length_a   1.000
_cell.length_b   1.000
_cell.length_c   1.000
_cell.angle_alpha   90.00
_cell.angle_beta   90.00
_cell.angle_gamma   90.00
#
_symmetry.space_group_name_H-M   'P 1'
#
loop_
_entity.id
_entity.type
_entity.pdbx_description
1 polymer ?
#
loop_
_entity_poly.entity_id
_entity_poly.type
_entity_poly.pdbx_seq_one_letter_code
_entity_poly.pdbx_strand_id
1 'polypeptide(L)'
;MNLAEAERAEAVAAMPVDGVGLLRAEFMVLSALDHRHPRLLLEEGRGAEFVERMAARLRIFARAFHPRPVIYRAMDFRSNEFRGLAGGERFEPEEANPMIGYRGCFRYAREPDLFALELEAIQAVRREFDNLHLMIPFVRTGLEFRECRRIIDESGLAGDP
;
A
#
# COMPACT_ATOMS: atom_id res chain seq x y z
N MET A 1 14.84 5.19 9.06
CA MET A 1 13.82 6.05 9.73
C MET A 1 12.40 5.62 9.36
N ASN A 2 11.38 6.03 10.12
CA ASN A 2 9.96 5.88 9.76
C ASN A 2 9.43 7.18 9.15
N LEU A 3 8.70 7.09 8.03
CA LEU A 3 8.19 8.26 7.31
C LEU A 3 6.76 8.01 6.80
N ALA A 4 6.01 9.09 6.59
CA ALA A 4 4.63 9.03 6.06
C ALA A 4 4.30 10.18 5.10
N GLU A 5 4.93 11.34 5.29
CA GLU A 5 4.68 12.55 4.50
C GLU A 5 5.70 12.69 3.37
N ALA A 6 5.22 12.90 2.14
CA ALA A 6 6.07 13.01 0.95
C ALA A 6 6.84 14.33 0.94
N GLU A 7 6.25 15.38 1.49
CA GLU A 7 6.78 16.75 1.58
C GLU A 7 8.08 16.80 2.41
N ARG A 8 8.27 15.84 3.31
CA ARG A 8 9.45 15.73 4.17
C ARG A 8 10.53 14.81 3.60
N ALA A 9 10.27 14.10 2.51
CA ALA A 9 11.17 13.07 1.99
C ALA A 9 12.58 13.61 1.70
N GLU A 10 12.70 14.71 0.96
CA GLU A 10 13.99 15.33 0.61
C GLU A 10 14.75 15.83 1.85
N ALA A 11 14.06 16.54 2.75
CA ALA A 11 14.66 17.06 3.97
C ALA A 11 15.17 15.93 4.88
N VAL A 12 14.42 14.84 4.97
CA VAL A 12 14.81 13.65 5.73
C VAL A 12 15.95 12.89 5.04
N ALA A 13 15.93 12.79 3.71
CA ALA A 13 16.96 12.14 2.94
C ALA A 13 18.34 12.81 3.09
N ALA A 14 18.38 14.12 3.33
CA ALA A 14 19.61 14.88 3.61
C ALA A 14 20.20 14.65 5.01
N MET A 15 19.45 14.02 5.92
CA MET A 15 19.93 13.65 7.25
C MET A 15 20.80 12.38 7.20
N PRO A 16 21.63 12.11 8.22
CA PRO A 16 22.43 10.89 8.29
C PRO A 16 21.55 9.65 8.56
N VAL A 17 20.86 9.18 7.52
CA VAL A 17 19.98 8.01 7.55
C VAL A 17 20.26 7.06 6.39
N ASP A 18 20.13 5.77 6.65
CA ASP A 18 20.39 4.70 5.68
C ASP A 18 19.17 4.35 4.81
N GLY A 19 18.08 5.13 4.90
CA GLY A 19 16.84 4.88 4.19
C GLY A 19 15.59 4.94 5.07
N VAL A 20 14.49 4.45 4.51
CA VAL A 20 13.18 4.38 5.17
C VAL A 20 12.90 2.92 5.51
N GLY A 21 12.94 2.57 6.80
CA GLY A 21 12.65 1.21 7.28
C GLY A 21 11.16 0.93 7.40
N LEU A 22 10.33 1.98 7.38
CA LEU A 22 8.89 1.87 7.36
C LEU A 22 8.29 3.15 6.76
N LEU A 23 7.76 3.04 5.54
CA LEU A 23 6.93 4.02 4.90
C LEU A 23 5.46 3.65 5.17
N ARG A 24 4.81 4.48 5.99
CA ARG A 24 3.40 4.38 6.35
C ARG A 24 2.57 5.24 5.41
N ALA A 25 1.78 4.58 4.58
CA ALA A 25 1.14 5.20 3.43
C ALA A 25 -0.33 5.56 3.62
N GLU A 26 -0.86 5.50 4.85
CA GLU A 26 -2.31 5.66 5.09
C GLU A 26 -2.84 6.98 4.54
N PHE A 27 -2.14 8.10 4.78
CA PHE A 27 -2.55 9.40 4.23
C PHE A 27 -2.44 9.46 2.70
N MET A 28 -1.39 8.86 2.14
CA MET A 28 -1.19 8.78 0.70
C MET A 28 -2.30 7.96 0.02
N VAL A 29 -2.68 6.84 0.63
CA VAL A 29 -3.77 5.97 0.20
C VAL A 29 -5.10 6.70 0.25
N LEU A 30 -5.43 7.36 1.37
CA LEU A 30 -6.68 8.12 1.49
C LEU A 30 -6.79 9.21 0.43
N SER A 31 -5.69 9.92 0.16
CA SER A 31 -5.62 10.93 -0.89
C SER A 31 -5.77 10.32 -2.28
N ALA A 32 -5.12 9.18 -2.54
CA ALA A 32 -5.22 8.47 -3.81
C ALA A 32 -6.64 7.93 -4.06
N LEU A 33 -7.32 7.50 -3.01
CA LEU A 33 -8.71 7.04 -3.04
C LEU A 33 -9.76 8.16 -3.12
N ASP A 34 -9.35 9.43 -3.04
CA ASP A 34 -10.28 10.57 -2.99
C ASP A 34 -11.34 10.41 -1.88
N HIS A 35 -10.92 9.84 -0.73
CA HIS A 35 -11.79 9.50 0.40
C HIS A 35 -12.97 8.56 0.05
N ARG A 36 -12.88 7.79 -1.03
CA ARG A 36 -13.86 6.76 -1.43
C ARG A 36 -13.37 5.36 -1.09
N HIS A 37 -14.32 4.45 -0.90
CA HIS A 37 -13.98 3.05 -0.71
C HIS A 37 -13.29 2.48 -1.98
N PRO A 38 -12.20 1.69 -1.87
CA PRO A 38 -11.51 1.13 -3.04
C PRO A 38 -12.42 0.31 -3.96
N ARG A 39 -13.38 -0.44 -3.40
CA ARG A 39 -14.40 -1.16 -4.19
C ARG A 39 -15.29 -0.24 -5.01
N LEU A 40 -15.72 0.88 -4.45
CA LEU A 40 -16.52 1.86 -5.17
C LEU A 40 -15.71 2.45 -6.34
N LEU A 41 -14.44 2.78 -6.08
CA LEU A 41 -13.54 3.32 -7.08
C LEU A 41 -13.32 2.31 -8.24
N LEU A 42 -13.24 1.01 -7.95
CA LEU A 42 -13.22 -0.04 -8.97
C LEU A 42 -14.55 -0.16 -9.74
N GLU A 43 -15.71 -0.10 -9.07
CA GLU A 43 -17.03 -0.09 -9.72
C GLU A 43 -17.16 1.09 -10.70
N GLU A 44 -16.55 2.23 -10.38
CA GLU A 44 -16.51 3.43 -11.23
C GLU A 44 -15.47 3.35 -12.37
N GLY A 45 -14.71 2.26 -12.46
CA GLY A 45 -13.66 2.09 -13.48
C GLY A 45 -12.43 2.98 -13.25
N ARG A 46 -12.23 3.49 -12.04
CA ARG A 46 -11.18 4.48 -11.70
C ARG A 46 -9.91 3.85 -11.13
N GLY A 47 -9.76 2.53 -11.17
CA GLY A 47 -8.61 1.81 -10.60
C GLY A 47 -7.25 2.36 -11.07
N ALA A 48 -7.11 2.63 -12.37
CA ALA A 48 -5.89 3.21 -12.94
C ALA A 48 -5.56 4.61 -12.36
N GLU A 49 -6.57 5.40 -12.01
CA GLU A 49 -6.36 6.71 -11.38
C GLU A 49 -5.74 6.56 -9.99
N PHE A 50 -6.16 5.56 -9.21
CA PHE A 50 -5.56 5.24 -7.92
C PHE A 50 -4.09 4.82 -8.09
N VAL A 51 -3.81 3.92 -9.05
CA VAL A 51 -2.46 3.44 -9.37
C VAL A 51 -1.52 4.61 -9.69
N GLU A 52 -1.94 5.50 -10.58
CA GLU A 52 -1.15 6.68 -10.98
C GLU A 52 -0.90 7.64 -9.82
N ARG A 53 -1.94 7.94 -9.01
CA ARG A 53 -1.80 8.81 -7.84
C ARG A 53 -0.84 8.23 -6.79
N MET A 54 -0.93 6.93 -6.54
CA MET A 54 -0.03 6.21 -5.63
C MET A 54 1.41 6.21 -6.16
N ALA A 55 1.61 5.82 -7.43
CA ALA A 55 2.92 5.76 -8.05
C ALA A 55 3.61 7.14 -8.05
N ALA A 56 2.88 8.21 -8.39
CA ALA A 56 3.40 9.57 -8.37
C ALA A 56 3.93 9.99 -6.99
N ARG A 57 3.24 9.62 -5.90
CA ARG A 57 3.67 9.92 -4.54
C ARG A 57 4.82 9.01 -4.09
N LEU A 58 4.79 7.73 -4.43
CA LEU A 58 5.87 6.78 -4.13
C LEU A 58 7.18 7.15 -4.82
N ARG A 59 7.14 7.67 -6.05
CA ARG A 59 8.33 8.18 -6.78
C ARG A 59 9.07 9.26 -6.00
N ILE A 60 8.37 10.10 -5.23
CA ILE A 60 9.00 11.15 -4.41
C ILE A 60 9.91 10.50 -3.36
N PHE A 61 9.43 9.47 -2.67
CA PHE A 61 10.23 8.75 -1.68
C PHE A 61 11.36 7.96 -2.35
N ALA A 62 11.05 7.19 -3.40
CA ALA A 62 12.06 6.38 -4.08
C ALA A 62 13.23 7.25 -4.56
N ARG A 63 12.93 8.36 -5.25
CA ARG A 63 13.92 9.32 -5.74
C ARG A 63 14.74 9.97 -4.62
N ALA A 64 14.08 10.48 -3.58
CA ALA A 64 14.78 11.21 -2.51
C ALA A 64 15.79 10.32 -1.77
N PHE A 65 15.46 9.04 -1.58
CA PHE A 65 16.33 8.13 -0.84
C PHE A 65 17.32 7.38 -1.74
N HIS A 66 17.13 7.33 -3.06
CA HIS A 66 17.96 6.54 -3.97
C HIS A 66 19.47 6.76 -3.79
N PRO A 67 20.31 5.69 -3.70
CA PRO A 67 19.96 4.26 -3.82
C PRO A 67 19.57 3.57 -2.50
N ARG A 68 19.35 4.34 -1.42
CA ARG A 68 19.00 3.78 -0.10
C ARG A 68 17.59 3.18 -0.11
N PRO A 69 17.37 2.06 0.61
CA PRO A 69 16.09 1.35 0.60
C PRO A 69 14.94 2.16 1.20
N VAL A 70 13.76 1.98 0.61
CA VAL A 70 12.47 2.48 1.09
C VAL A 70 11.53 1.29 1.25
N ILE A 71 11.25 0.92 2.50
CA ILE A 71 10.35 -0.18 2.83
C ILE A 71 8.92 0.34 2.91
N TYR A 72 8.15 0.14 1.84
CA TYR A 72 6.73 0.45 1.76
C TYR A 72 5.87 -0.61 2.45
N ARG A 73 5.09 -0.20 3.46
CA ARG A 73 4.10 -1.09 4.07
C ARG A 73 2.77 -0.98 3.32
N ALA A 74 2.28 -2.11 2.81
CA ALA A 74 0.98 -2.20 2.15
C ALA A 74 -0.18 -1.74 3.04
N MET A 75 -1.30 -1.37 2.41
CA MET A 75 -2.52 -0.84 3.04
C MET A 75 -3.06 -1.71 4.18
N ASP A 76 -2.90 -1.26 5.43
CA ASP A 76 -3.37 -1.98 6.64
C ASP A 76 -4.61 -1.35 7.29
N PHE A 77 -5.53 -0.79 6.47
CA PHE A 77 -6.77 -0.23 6.97
C PHE A 77 -7.68 -1.30 7.59
N ARG A 78 -8.31 -0.95 8.70
CA ARG A 78 -9.34 -1.74 9.38
C ARG A 78 -10.69 -1.53 8.72
N SER A 79 -11.60 -2.49 8.90
CA SER A 79 -12.97 -2.42 8.40
C SER A 79 -13.69 -1.13 8.79
N ASN A 80 -13.54 -0.67 10.04
CA ASN A 80 -14.15 0.58 10.49
C ASN A 80 -13.57 1.84 9.84
N GLU A 81 -12.30 1.83 9.45
CA GLU A 81 -11.67 2.93 8.72
C GLU A 81 -12.16 2.97 7.27
N PHE A 82 -12.24 1.80 6.61
CA PHE A 82 -12.83 1.71 5.26
C PHE A 82 -14.32 2.03 5.24
N ARG A 83 -15.08 1.62 6.27
CA ARG A 83 -16.51 1.94 6.44
C ARG A 83 -16.73 3.45 6.50
N GLY A 84 -15.78 4.19 7.07
CA GLY A 84 -15.84 5.66 7.16
C GLY A 84 -15.58 6.39 5.84
N LEU A 85 -15.18 5.71 4.78
CA LEU A 85 -15.02 6.28 3.44
C LEU A 85 -16.35 6.34 2.71
N ALA A 86 -16.45 7.21 1.70
CA ALA A 86 -17.65 7.30 0.88
C ALA A 86 -17.98 5.95 0.22
N GLY A 87 -19.19 5.45 0.45
CA GLY A 87 -19.66 4.13 0.00
C GLY A 87 -19.14 2.95 0.83
N GLY A 88 -18.39 3.20 1.90
CA GLY A 88 -17.78 2.16 2.75
C GLY A 88 -18.81 1.28 3.44
N GLU A 89 -19.97 1.79 3.86
CA GLU A 89 -21.01 0.98 4.50
C GLU A 89 -21.56 -0.15 3.63
N ARG A 90 -21.41 -0.06 2.30
CA ARG A 90 -21.84 -1.09 1.35
C ARG A 90 -20.90 -2.30 1.32
N PHE A 91 -19.62 -2.10 1.60
CA PHE A 91 -18.59 -3.12 1.36
C PHE A 91 -17.99 -3.67 2.66
N GLU A 92 -18.04 -2.90 3.73
CA GLU A 92 -17.41 -3.28 4.99
C GLU A 92 -18.42 -3.90 5.96
N PRO A 93 -18.07 -4.98 6.69
CA PRO A 93 -18.88 -5.48 7.79
C PRO A 93 -18.69 -4.64 9.07
N GLU A 94 -19.67 -4.69 9.98
CA GLU A 94 -19.45 -4.19 11.34
C GLU A 94 -18.76 -5.28 12.17
N GLU A 95 -17.57 -4.97 12.66
CA GLU A 95 -16.81 -5.87 13.51
C GLU A 95 -16.80 -5.34 14.95
N ALA A 96 -17.07 -6.23 15.91
CA ALA A 96 -16.98 -5.89 17.34
C ALA A 96 -15.55 -5.45 17.73
N ASN A 97 -14.52 -6.00 17.07
CA ASN A 97 -13.14 -5.60 17.26
C ASN A 97 -12.35 -5.52 15.94
N PRO A 98 -12.33 -4.33 15.29
CA PRO A 98 -11.61 -4.14 14.03
C PRO A 98 -10.08 -4.30 14.13
N MET A 99 -9.50 -4.24 15.34
CA MET A 99 -8.04 -4.37 15.51
C MET A 99 -7.53 -5.77 15.15
N ILE A 100 -8.35 -6.79 15.38
CA ILE A 100 -8.06 -8.21 15.08
C ILE A 100 -8.91 -8.77 13.94
N GLY A 101 -9.65 -7.88 13.26
CA GLY A 101 -10.66 -8.22 12.28
C GLY A 101 -10.12 -8.34 10.85
N TYR A 102 -10.92 -7.85 9.91
CA TYR A 102 -10.68 -7.94 8.48
C TYR A 102 -9.68 -6.88 8.00
N ARG A 103 -8.38 -7.25 7.95
CA ARG A 103 -7.26 -6.37 7.53
C ARG A 103 -6.00 -7.13 7.11
N GLY A 104 -5.03 -6.40 6.56
CA GLY A 104 -3.69 -6.87 6.20
C GLY A 104 -3.69 -8.10 5.28
N CYS A 105 -2.74 -9.01 5.52
CA CYS A 105 -2.53 -10.21 4.69
C CYS A 105 -3.81 -11.03 4.43
N PHE A 106 -4.72 -11.10 5.40
CA PHE A 106 -5.99 -11.80 5.24
C PHE A 106 -6.94 -11.14 4.25
N ARG A 107 -7.00 -9.80 4.25
CA ARG A 107 -7.79 -9.04 3.27
C ARG A 107 -7.20 -9.23 1.87
N TYR A 108 -5.88 -9.14 1.71
CA TYR A 108 -5.23 -9.27 0.41
C TYR A 108 -5.53 -10.62 -0.26
N ALA A 109 -5.57 -11.70 0.51
CA ALA A 109 -5.93 -13.03 0.01
C ALA A 109 -7.39 -13.16 -0.45
N ARG A 110 -8.31 -12.36 0.13
CA ARG A 110 -9.75 -12.39 -0.24
C ARG A 110 -10.12 -11.36 -1.29
N GLU A 111 -9.31 -10.32 -1.42
CA GLU A 111 -9.50 -9.19 -2.32
C GLU A 111 -8.24 -8.96 -3.17
N PRO A 112 -7.83 -9.96 -3.96
CA PRO A 112 -6.58 -9.90 -4.71
C PRO A 112 -6.58 -8.78 -5.77
N ASP A 113 -7.74 -8.41 -6.29
CA ASP A 113 -7.92 -7.33 -7.26
C ASP A 113 -7.68 -5.94 -6.64
N LEU A 114 -8.08 -5.71 -5.40
CA LEU A 114 -7.73 -4.49 -4.67
C LEU A 114 -6.24 -4.43 -4.36
N PHE A 115 -5.66 -5.56 -3.95
CA PHE A 115 -4.23 -5.61 -3.67
C PHE A 115 -3.39 -5.42 -4.93
N ALA A 116 -3.86 -5.92 -6.08
CA ALA A 116 -3.21 -5.74 -7.38
C ALA A 116 -2.99 -4.25 -7.73
N LEU A 117 -3.93 -3.36 -7.40
CA LEU A 117 -3.75 -1.92 -7.62
C LEU A 117 -2.52 -1.36 -6.91
N GLU A 118 -2.24 -1.82 -5.68
CA GLU A 118 -1.08 -1.38 -4.93
C GLU A 118 0.22 -1.98 -5.50
N LEU A 119 0.17 -3.24 -5.92
CA LEU A 119 1.30 -3.92 -6.57
C LEU A 119 1.66 -3.27 -7.91
N GLU A 120 0.67 -2.88 -8.71
CA GLU A 120 0.84 -2.15 -9.96
C GLU A 120 1.53 -0.79 -9.73
N ALA A 121 1.11 -0.06 -8.69
CA ALA A 121 1.74 1.21 -8.33
C ALA A 121 3.21 1.03 -7.94
N ILE A 122 3.54 0.02 -7.14
CA ILE A 122 4.93 -0.29 -6.77
C ILE A 122 5.74 -0.70 -8.00
N GLN A 123 5.19 -1.55 -8.86
CA GLN A 123 5.86 -1.99 -10.09
C GLN A 123 6.16 -0.80 -11.02
N ALA A 124 5.22 0.13 -11.15
CA ALA A 124 5.43 1.36 -11.94
C ALA A 124 6.64 2.16 -11.42
N VAL A 125 6.80 2.29 -10.10
CA VAL A 125 7.96 2.98 -9.51
C VAL A 125 9.25 2.16 -9.65
N ARG A 126 9.19 0.84 -9.50
CA ARG A 126 10.36 -0.05 -9.65
C ARG A 126 10.99 -0.06 -11.04
N ARG A 127 10.23 0.32 -12.07
CA ARG A 127 10.77 0.51 -13.43
C ARG A 127 11.72 1.72 -13.52
N GLU A 128 11.62 2.65 -12.59
CA GLU A 128 12.43 3.88 -12.53
C GLU A 128 13.47 3.85 -11.40
N PHE A 129 13.15 3.18 -10.28
CA PHE A 129 13.98 3.14 -9.07
C PHE A 129 13.98 1.75 -8.43
N ASP A 130 15.16 1.17 -8.20
CA ASP A 130 15.36 -0.17 -7.67
C ASP A 130 15.44 -0.23 -6.12
N ASN A 131 14.97 0.81 -5.42
CA ASN A 131 15.11 0.93 -3.97
C ASN A 131 13.77 0.89 -3.21
N LEU A 132 12.66 0.54 -3.87
CA LEU A 132 11.33 0.46 -3.25
C LEU A 132 10.97 -1.00 -2.93
N HIS A 133 10.84 -1.34 -1.64
CA HIS A 133 10.58 -2.69 -1.14
C HIS A 133 9.17 -2.81 -0.56
N LEU A 134 8.52 -3.96 -0.74
CA LEU A 134 7.19 -4.23 -0.23
C LEU A 134 7.25 -4.96 1.13
N MET A 135 6.55 -4.44 2.13
CA MET A 135 6.32 -5.06 3.43
C MET A 135 4.84 -5.41 3.58
N ILE A 136 4.56 -6.67 3.93
CA ILE A 136 3.21 -7.17 4.18
C ILE A 136 2.86 -7.04 5.68
N PRO A 137 1.87 -6.23 6.05
CA PRO A 137 1.41 -6.12 7.42
C PRO A 137 0.50 -7.29 7.83
N PHE A 138 0.41 -7.50 9.15
CA PHE A 138 -0.63 -8.30 9.80
C PHE A 138 -0.77 -9.73 9.26
N VAL A 139 0.36 -10.41 9.06
CA VAL A 139 0.42 -11.83 8.70
C VAL A 139 0.12 -12.68 9.94
N ARG A 140 -1.00 -13.41 9.97
CA ARG A 140 -1.40 -14.21 11.15
C ARG A 140 -0.97 -15.66 11.02
N THR A 141 -0.98 -16.19 9.80
CA THR A 141 -0.61 -17.58 9.54
C THR A 141 0.29 -17.73 8.31
N GLY A 142 1.07 -18.81 8.27
CA GLY A 142 1.85 -19.14 7.08
C GLY A 142 1.00 -19.46 5.84
N LEU A 143 -0.26 -19.86 6.02
CA LEU A 143 -1.21 -20.08 4.92
C LEU A 143 -1.59 -18.76 4.25
N GLU A 144 -1.99 -17.76 5.05
CA GLU A 144 -2.28 -16.40 4.55
C GLU A 144 -1.08 -15.82 3.83
N PHE A 145 0.12 -15.99 4.40
CA PHE A 145 1.35 -15.49 3.78
C PHE A 145 1.62 -16.15 2.42
N ARG A 146 1.46 -17.47 2.30
CA ARG A 146 1.65 -18.18 1.03
C ARG A 146 0.69 -17.68 -0.04
N GLU A 147 -0.56 -17.43 0.32
CA GLU A 147 -1.57 -16.93 -0.61
C GLU A 147 -1.25 -15.49 -1.06
N CYS A 148 -0.91 -14.62 -0.11
CA CYS A 148 -0.46 -13.27 -0.42
C CYS A 148 0.81 -13.29 -1.30
N ARG A 149 1.76 -14.19 -1.01
CA ARG A 149 2.97 -14.36 -1.80
C ARG A 149 2.67 -14.79 -3.24
N ARG A 150 1.73 -15.71 -3.44
CA ARG A 150 1.27 -16.12 -4.78
C ARG A 150 0.76 -14.93 -5.59
N ILE A 151 -0.08 -14.08 -4.98
CA ILE A 151 -0.61 -12.88 -5.63
C ILE A 151 0.52 -11.91 -6.02
N ILE A 152 1.50 -11.71 -5.13
CA ILE A 152 2.69 -10.88 -5.42
C ILE A 152 3.48 -11.46 -6.59
N ASP A 153 3.72 -12.77 -6.58
CA ASP A 153 4.49 -13.42 -7.64
C ASP A 153 3.78 -13.31 -9.00
N GLU A 154 2.45 -13.44 -9.03
CA GLU A 154 1.62 -13.29 -10.23
C GLU A 154 1.56 -11.84 -10.77
N SER A 155 1.72 -10.84 -9.91
CA SER A 155 1.76 -9.43 -10.33
C SER A 155 3.03 -9.03 -11.11
N GLY A 156 4.03 -9.91 -11.16
CA GLY A 156 5.34 -9.59 -11.72
C GLY A 156 6.17 -8.65 -10.84
N LEU A 157 5.78 -8.49 -9.57
CA LEU A 157 6.59 -7.83 -8.53
C LEU A 157 7.54 -8.83 -7.83
N ALA A 158 7.56 -10.09 -8.29
CA ALA A 158 8.39 -11.14 -7.74
C ALA A 158 9.88 -10.74 -7.75
N GLY A 159 10.53 -10.81 -6.59
CA GLY A 159 11.93 -10.43 -6.41
C GLY A 159 12.06 -9.12 -5.65
N ASP A 160 13.08 -9.05 -4.79
CA ASP A 160 13.53 -7.76 -4.29
C ASP A 160 14.35 -7.10 -5.41
N PRO A 161 14.17 -5.79 -5.66
CA PRO A 161 14.89 -5.08 -6.69
C PRO A 161 16.40 -5.03 -6.38
#